data_AF-A0A538RAI7-F1
#
_entry.id   AF-A0A538RAI7-F1
#
_cell.length_a   1.000
_cell.length_b   1.000
_cell.length_c   1.000
_cell.angle_alpha   90.00
_cell.angle_beta   90.00
_cell.angle_gamma   90.00
#
_symmetry.space_group_name_H-M   'P 1'
#
loop_
_entity.id
_entity.type
_entity.pdbx_description
1 polymer ?
#
loop_
_entity_poly.entity_id
_entity_poly.type
_entity_poly.pdbx_seq_one_letter_code
_entity_poly.pdbx_strand_id
1 'polypeptide(L)'
;GSVTPLSAAVAAVVARTHFGRIWIARLALVVTVGLLARWPVQRARSVALALTLGIALTTALIGHLADWGDLTPSVALDWAHVVAASLWTGGLAVLAVAGARVEWPPDVLGVVAARFSRVAGICLAVVLATGAYNAWVQLPALSAFWTTDYGRVLAVKLLAVGALMVLGALNRYGIVAYLDARRRRGRGARLLRRARLVLVGPSAHWRRRLPARFAAYLVAEAALALVVFACTAVLGESTPPRHAQHLDHRHVEEPSGPVRTTMEALHASGGVPPGWLFTPPTGDAARGRTVFGRLQCYACHAIAGESFPPPTGAGPELTGMGEHHPAGYLAESILNPNAVIVEGPGYSGPDGRSTMPDYRDALSVADLIDLVAYLRSL
;
A
#
# COMPACT_ATOMS: atom_id res chain seq x y z
N GLY A 1 -14.00 -16.36 29.24
CA GLY A 1 -12.99 -15.92 28.26
C GLY A 1 -12.20 -17.12 27.78
N SER A 2 -12.55 -17.68 26.63
CA SER A 2 -11.69 -18.65 25.94
C SER A 2 -10.75 -17.87 25.04
N VAL A 3 -9.54 -17.62 25.53
CA VAL A 3 -8.44 -17.12 24.68
C VAL A 3 -8.29 -18.17 23.58
N THR A 4 -8.69 -17.86 22.35
CA THR A 4 -8.30 -18.71 21.23
C THR A 4 -6.78 -18.78 21.28
N PRO A 5 -6.19 -19.98 21.41
CA PRO A 5 -4.74 -20.07 21.48
C PRO A 5 -4.19 -19.42 20.22
N LEU A 6 -3.16 -18.59 20.37
CA LEU A 6 -2.58 -17.78 19.28
C LEU A 6 -2.32 -18.64 18.03
N SER A 7 -2.01 -19.93 18.23
CA SER A 7 -1.88 -20.96 17.18
C SER A 7 -3.15 -21.19 16.35
N ALA A 8 -4.34 -21.21 16.96
CA ALA A 8 -5.61 -21.38 16.26
C ALA A 8 -5.99 -20.13 15.44
N ALA A 9 -5.71 -18.94 15.97
CA ALA A 9 -5.89 -17.68 15.25
C ALA A 9 -4.93 -17.58 14.05
N VAL A 10 -3.64 -17.87 14.26
CA VAL A 10 -2.63 -17.90 13.17
C VAL A 10 -2.99 -18.95 12.12
N ALA A 11 -3.41 -20.16 12.52
CA ALA A 11 -3.82 -21.20 11.58
C ALA A 11 -5.05 -20.77 10.75
N ALA A 12 -6.04 -20.13 11.38
CA ALA A 12 -7.21 -19.62 10.68
C ALA A 12 -6.86 -18.51 9.69
N VAL A 13 -5.99 -17.57 10.07
CA VAL A 13 -5.53 -16.49 9.18
C VAL A 13 -4.77 -17.09 7.99
N VAL A 14 -3.83 -17.99 8.24
CA VAL A 14 -3.00 -18.60 7.18
C VAL A 14 -3.82 -19.47 6.23
N ALA A 15 -4.77 -20.26 6.74
CA ALA A 15 -5.53 -21.21 5.93
C ALA A 15 -6.76 -20.61 5.24
N ARG A 16 -7.40 -19.58 5.84
CA ARG A 16 -8.71 -19.09 5.37
C ARG A 16 -8.69 -17.69 4.75
N THR A 17 -7.57 -16.97 4.78
CA THR A 17 -7.48 -15.64 4.17
C THR A 17 -6.81 -15.69 2.80
N HIS A 18 -7.13 -14.71 1.94
CA HIS A 18 -6.44 -14.49 0.67
C HIS A 18 -4.94 -14.20 0.92
N PHE A 19 -4.63 -13.36 1.91
CA PHE A 19 -3.26 -13.10 2.38
C PHE A 19 -2.49 -14.38 2.72
N GLY A 20 -3.08 -15.27 3.53
CA GLY A 20 -2.45 -16.52 3.96
C GLY A 20 -2.12 -17.45 2.79
N ARG A 21 -3.04 -17.58 1.83
CA ARG A 21 -2.82 -18.36 0.60
C ARG A 21 -1.65 -17.83 -0.24
N ILE A 22 -1.57 -16.50 -0.44
CA ILE A 22 -0.47 -15.89 -1.19
C ILE A 22 0.86 -16.08 -0.44
N TRP A 23 0.87 -15.97 0.88
CA TRP A 23 2.06 -16.16 1.69
C TRP A 23 2.61 -17.59 1.60
N ILE A 24 1.75 -18.61 1.70
CA ILE A 24 2.13 -20.02 1.50
C ILE A 24 2.69 -20.22 0.09
N ALA A 25 2.01 -19.69 -0.94
CA ALA A 25 2.46 -19.80 -2.32
C ALA A 25 3.86 -19.18 -2.50
N ARG A 26 4.11 -18.00 -1.91
CA ARG A 26 5.42 -17.35 -1.94
C ARG A 26 6.50 -18.23 -1.31
N LEU A 27 6.25 -18.82 -0.14
CA LEU A 27 7.22 -19.72 0.50
C LEU A 27 7.53 -20.94 -0.37
N ALA A 28 6.51 -21.57 -0.95
CA ALA A 28 6.69 -22.70 -1.85
C ALA A 28 7.53 -22.33 -3.08
N LEU A 29 7.29 -21.15 -3.66
CA LEU A 29 8.09 -20.62 -4.77
C LEU A 29 9.56 -20.39 -4.37
N VAL A 30 9.81 -19.77 -3.22
CA VAL A 30 11.17 -19.51 -2.71
C VAL A 30 11.94 -20.82 -2.51
N VAL A 31 11.33 -21.81 -1.88
CA VAL A 31 11.94 -23.13 -1.67
C VAL A 31 12.24 -23.79 -3.02
N THR A 32 11.29 -23.75 -3.97
CA THR A 32 11.47 -24.34 -5.30
C THR A 32 12.61 -23.68 -6.08
N VAL A 33 12.72 -22.34 -6.05
CA VAL A 33 13.83 -21.60 -6.65
C VAL A 33 15.17 -22.00 -6.01
N GLY A 34 15.21 -22.12 -4.68
CA GLY A 34 16.41 -22.56 -3.95
C GLY A 34 16.87 -23.98 -4.31
N LEU A 35 15.92 -24.89 -4.54
CA LEU A 35 16.20 -26.26 -5.01
C LEU A 35 16.72 -26.27 -6.46
N LEU A 36 16.04 -25.54 -7.37
CA LEU A 36 16.44 -25.44 -8.77
C LEU A 36 17.81 -24.79 -8.95
N ALA A 37 18.19 -23.86 -8.07
CA ALA A 37 19.49 -23.19 -8.10
C ALA A 37 20.67 -24.18 -7.90
N ARG A 38 20.42 -25.37 -7.35
CA ARG A 38 21.44 -26.42 -7.20
C ARG A 38 21.77 -27.14 -8.50
N TRP A 39 20.92 -27.03 -9.52
CA TRP A 39 21.06 -27.77 -10.77
C TRP A 39 21.54 -26.84 -11.89
N PRO A 40 22.80 -26.95 -12.36
CA PRO A 40 23.41 -26.00 -13.29
C PRO A 40 22.95 -26.19 -14.76
N VAL A 41 21.70 -26.63 -14.98
CA VAL A 41 21.13 -26.85 -16.32
C VAL A 41 20.29 -25.66 -16.77
N GLN A 42 20.35 -25.32 -18.07
CA GLN A 42 19.70 -24.14 -18.62
C GLN A 42 18.18 -24.11 -18.37
N ARG A 43 17.51 -25.26 -18.47
CA ARG A 43 16.06 -25.37 -18.19
C ARG A 43 15.73 -25.01 -16.74
N ALA A 44 16.50 -25.52 -15.77
CA ALA A 44 16.30 -25.21 -14.35
C ALA A 44 16.48 -23.71 -14.07
N ARG A 45 17.46 -23.07 -14.72
CA ARG A 45 17.67 -21.61 -14.62
C ARG A 45 16.50 -20.80 -15.17
N SER A 46 15.98 -21.18 -16.35
CA SER A 46 14.81 -20.51 -16.94
C SER A 46 13.56 -20.65 -16.07
N VAL A 47 13.34 -21.84 -15.50
CA VAL A 47 12.23 -22.08 -14.57
C VAL A 47 12.41 -21.26 -13.29
N ALA A 48 13.60 -21.26 -12.69
CA ALA A 48 13.89 -20.47 -11.49
C ALA A 48 13.67 -18.96 -11.72
N LEU A 49 14.04 -18.44 -12.90
CA LEU A 49 13.78 -17.06 -13.28
C LEU A 49 12.26 -16.77 -13.34
N ALA A 50 11.48 -17.64 -14.01
CA ALA A 50 10.03 -17.49 -14.09
C ALA A 50 9.37 -17.52 -12.69
N LEU A 51 9.81 -18.42 -11.82
CA LEU A 51 9.31 -18.51 -10.45
C LEU A 51 9.70 -17.27 -9.62
N THR A 52 10.89 -16.69 -9.84
CA THR A 52 11.31 -15.43 -9.18
C THR A 52 10.42 -14.25 -9.59
N LEU A 53 9.99 -14.20 -10.86
CA LEU A 53 8.99 -13.23 -11.32
C LEU A 53 7.62 -13.46 -10.63
N GLY A 54 7.25 -14.73 -10.42
CA GLY A 54 6.07 -15.10 -9.63
C GLY A 54 6.17 -14.67 -8.17
N ILE A 55 7.34 -14.80 -7.54
CA ILE A 55 7.59 -14.28 -6.17
C ILE A 55 7.37 -12.77 -6.13
N ALA A 56 7.89 -12.01 -7.11
CA ALA A 56 7.62 -10.58 -7.20
C ALA A 56 6.12 -10.27 -7.40
N LEU A 57 5.37 -11.11 -8.12
CA LEU A 57 3.93 -10.91 -8.29
C LEU A 57 3.19 -11.03 -6.95
N THR A 58 3.61 -11.97 -6.11
CA THR A 58 3.00 -12.13 -4.79
C THR A 58 3.17 -10.91 -3.89
N THR A 59 4.15 -10.00 -4.11
CA THR A 59 4.26 -8.77 -3.33
C THR A 59 3.21 -7.75 -3.76
N ALA A 60 2.95 -7.65 -5.06
CA ALA A 60 1.91 -6.76 -5.59
C ALA A 60 0.49 -7.22 -5.19
N LEU A 61 0.26 -8.53 -5.12
CA LEU A 61 -1.03 -9.12 -4.74
C LEU A 61 -1.36 -9.01 -3.23
N ILE A 62 -0.38 -8.69 -2.38
CA ILE A 62 -0.61 -8.48 -0.94
C ILE A 62 -0.76 -7.00 -0.60
N GLY A 63 -0.33 -6.10 -1.49
CA GLY A 63 -0.42 -4.66 -1.26
C GLY A 63 -1.84 -4.12 -1.42
N HIS A 64 -2.10 -2.95 -0.84
CA HIS A 64 -3.38 -2.22 -0.95
C HIS A 64 -3.86 -1.95 -2.39
N LEU A 65 -2.98 -2.06 -3.38
CA LEU A 65 -3.35 -1.95 -4.80
C LEU A 65 -4.16 -3.17 -5.29
N ALA A 66 -4.05 -4.31 -4.60
CA ALA A 66 -4.86 -5.50 -4.87
C ALA A 66 -6.28 -5.39 -4.28
N ASP A 67 -6.56 -4.44 -3.39
CA ASP A 67 -7.90 -4.20 -2.84
C ASP A 67 -8.90 -3.81 -3.95
N TRP A 68 -8.40 -3.28 -5.07
CA TRP A 68 -9.16 -2.94 -6.27
C TRP A 68 -9.37 -4.14 -7.22
N GLY A 69 -8.84 -5.31 -6.87
CA GLY A 69 -8.85 -6.55 -7.66
C GLY A 69 -7.45 -7.02 -8.07
N ASP A 70 -7.28 -8.34 -8.13
CA ASP A 70 -6.01 -9.03 -8.43
C ASP A 70 -5.50 -8.80 -9.88
N LEU A 71 -6.39 -8.45 -10.83
CA LEU A 71 -6.09 -8.27 -12.26
C LEU A 71 -6.24 -6.82 -12.73
N THR A 72 -5.66 -5.88 -11.97
CA THR A 72 -5.73 -4.45 -12.28
C THR A 72 -4.44 -3.91 -12.91
N PRO A 73 -4.49 -2.82 -13.69
CA PRO A 73 -3.30 -2.12 -14.16
C PRO A 73 -2.37 -1.67 -13.02
N SER A 74 -2.94 -1.33 -11.86
CA SER A 74 -2.20 -0.91 -10.67
C SER A 74 -1.33 -2.05 -10.11
N VAL A 75 -1.88 -3.27 -10.00
CA VAL A 75 -1.10 -4.46 -9.62
C VAL A 75 0.00 -4.75 -10.63
N ALA A 76 -0.28 -4.64 -11.92
CA ALA A 76 0.73 -4.86 -12.97
C ALA A 76 1.88 -3.84 -12.91
N LEU A 77 1.57 -2.56 -12.65
CA LEU A 77 2.56 -1.49 -12.51
C LEU A 77 3.39 -1.65 -11.24
N ASP A 78 2.78 -2.06 -10.13
CA ASP A 78 3.50 -2.35 -8.89
C ASP A 78 4.42 -3.57 -9.03
N TRP A 79 3.94 -4.64 -9.67
CA TRP A 79 4.76 -5.79 -10.02
C TRP A 79 5.95 -5.40 -10.89
N ALA A 80 5.73 -4.60 -11.95
CA ALA A 80 6.79 -4.09 -12.79
C ALA A 80 7.80 -3.22 -12.02
N HIS A 81 7.32 -2.40 -11.07
CA HIS A 81 8.17 -1.60 -10.19
C HIS A 81 9.09 -2.48 -9.34
N VAL A 82 8.53 -3.50 -8.67
CA VAL A 82 9.28 -4.43 -7.81
C VAL A 82 10.30 -5.23 -8.62
N VAL A 83 9.92 -5.73 -9.80
CA VAL A 83 10.84 -6.46 -10.69
C VAL A 83 12.00 -5.56 -11.13
N ALA A 84 11.71 -4.33 -11.56
CA ALA A 84 12.74 -3.39 -12.00
C ALA A 84 13.67 -2.96 -10.86
N ALA A 85 13.11 -2.63 -9.68
CA ALA A 85 13.89 -2.28 -8.50
C ALA A 85 14.79 -3.43 -8.04
N SER A 86 14.27 -4.66 -8.04
CA SER A 86 15.02 -5.86 -7.65
C SER A 86 16.14 -6.20 -8.64
N LEU A 87 15.87 -6.11 -9.95
CA LEU A 87 16.87 -6.37 -10.98
C LEU A 87 18.02 -5.35 -10.93
N TRP A 88 17.70 -4.08 -10.68
CA TRP A 88 18.70 -3.02 -10.57
C TRP A 88 19.57 -3.17 -9.31
N THR A 89 18.95 -3.23 -8.13
CA THR A 89 19.65 -3.28 -6.84
C THR A 89 20.35 -4.63 -6.61
N GLY A 90 19.69 -5.74 -6.96
CA GLY A 90 20.27 -7.08 -6.89
C GLY A 90 21.43 -7.26 -7.88
N GLY A 91 21.32 -6.70 -9.09
CA GLY A 91 22.42 -6.69 -10.04
C GLY A 91 23.63 -5.88 -9.56
N LEU A 92 23.43 -4.73 -8.92
CA LEU A 92 24.50 -3.98 -8.25
C LEU A 92 25.16 -4.81 -7.16
N ALA A 93 24.37 -5.47 -6.30
CA ALA A 93 24.89 -6.30 -5.23
C ALA A 93 25.73 -7.48 -5.75
N VAL A 94 25.25 -8.18 -6.79
CA VAL A 94 25.99 -9.28 -7.42
C VAL A 94 27.31 -8.78 -8.01
N LEU A 95 27.30 -7.64 -8.71
CA LEU A 95 28.51 -7.07 -9.29
C LEU A 95 29.51 -6.61 -8.21
N ALA A 96 29.03 -6.02 -7.12
CA ALA A 96 29.89 -5.61 -6.00
C ALA A 96 30.55 -6.83 -5.35
N VAL A 97 29.78 -7.88 -5.07
CA VAL A 97 30.27 -9.12 -4.49
C VAL A 97 31.24 -9.86 -5.42
N ALA A 98 30.91 -9.97 -6.70
CA ALA A 98 31.75 -10.64 -7.68
C ALA A 98 33.04 -9.84 -7.98
N GLY A 99 32.97 -8.51 -7.98
CA GLY A 99 34.12 -7.62 -8.12
C GLY A 99 35.04 -7.62 -6.90
N ALA A 100 34.52 -7.94 -5.71
CA ALA A 100 35.33 -8.11 -4.49
C ALA A 100 36.02 -9.48 -4.40
N ARG A 101 35.52 -10.50 -5.09
CA ARG A 101 36.03 -11.88 -5.03
C ARG A 101 36.94 -12.27 -6.19
N VAL A 102 36.81 -11.60 -7.31
CA VAL A 102 37.51 -11.95 -8.56
C VAL A 102 38.11 -10.67 -9.12
N GLU A 103 39.37 -10.73 -9.55
CA GLU A 103 39.97 -9.67 -10.36
C GLU A 103 39.53 -9.84 -11.82
N TRP A 104 38.83 -8.84 -12.34
CA TRP A 104 38.28 -8.89 -13.69
C TRP A 104 39.25 -8.25 -14.68
N PRO A 105 39.61 -8.95 -15.77
CA PRO A 105 40.33 -8.34 -16.88
C PRO A 105 39.60 -7.06 -17.36
N PRO A 106 40.33 -5.96 -17.67
CA PRO A 106 39.71 -4.68 -18.02
C PRO A 106 38.73 -4.74 -19.21
N ASP A 107 38.93 -5.69 -20.11
CA ASP A 107 38.07 -5.99 -21.25
C ASP A 107 36.71 -6.59 -20.83
N VAL A 108 36.73 -7.56 -19.93
CA VAL A 108 35.52 -8.20 -19.41
C VAL A 108 34.74 -7.20 -18.56
N LEU A 109 35.44 -6.43 -17.71
CA LEU A 109 34.83 -5.39 -16.88
C LEU A 109 34.08 -4.35 -17.74
N GLY A 110 34.66 -3.91 -18.86
CA GLY A 110 34.02 -2.97 -19.77
C GLY A 110 32.74 -3.52 -20.41
N VAL A 111 32.73 -4.80 -20.82
CA VAL A 111 31.56 -5.46 -21.42
C VAL A 111 30.45 -5.62 -20.38
N VAL A 112 30.78 -6.11 -19.18
CA VAL A 112 29.83 -6.30 -18.08
C VAL A 112 29.24 -4.97 -17.65
N ALA A 113 30.08 -3.95 -17.44
CA ALA A 113 29.63 -2.61 -17.10
C ALA A 113 28.69 -2.03 -18.16
N ALA A 114 29.00 -2.16 -19.44
CA ALA A 114 28.14 -1.65 -20.51
C ALA A 114 26.76 -2.35 -20.56
N ARG A 115 26.73 -3.68 -20.38
CA ARG A 115 25.48 -4.46 -20.34
C ARG A 115 24.64 -4.10 -19.12
N PHE A 116 25.25 -4.11 -17.94
CA PHE A 116 24.57 -3.78 -16.70
C PHE A 116 24.03 -2.34 -16.73
N SER A 117 24.80 -1.38 -17.23
CA SER A 117 24.37 0.00 -17.32
C SER A 117 23.15 0.17 -18.26
N ARG A 118 23.02 -0.63 -19.32
CA ARG A 118 21.81 -0.63 -20.16
C ARG A 118 20.60 -1.15 -19.38
N VAL A 119 20.74 -2.27 -18.68
CA VAL A 119 19.68 -2.86 -17.85
C VAL A 119 19.26 -1.90 -16.74
N ALA A 120 20.22 -1.33 -16.01
CA ALA A 120 19.97 -0.35 -14.95
C ALA A 120 19.23 0.90 -15.48
N GLY A 121 19.56 1.38 -16.68
CA GLY A 121 18.85 2.49 -17.31
C GLY A 121 17.38 2.18 -17.63
N ILE A 122 17.09 0.97 -18.12
CA ILE A 122 15.71 0.52 -18.35
C ILE A 122 14.96 0.37 -17.03
N CYS A 123 15.58 -0.27 -16.03
CA CYS A 123 14.98 -0.43 -14.70
C CYS A 123 14.66 0.92 -14.06
N LEU A 124 15.57 1.88 -14.15
CA LEU A 124 15.36 3.23 -13.66
C LEU A 124 14.16 3.91 -14.35
N ALA A 125 14.05 3.79 -15.68
CA ALA A 125 12.90 4.34 -16.41
C ALA A 125 11.57 3.73 -15.95
N VAL A 126 11.53 2.41 -15.76
CA VAL A 126 10.34 1.69 -15.27
C VAL A 126 10.00 2.14 -13.84
N VAL A 127 10.98 2.18 -12.93
CA VAL A 127 10.81 2.62 -11.53
C VAL A 127 10.29 4.05 -11.45
N LEU A 128 10.82 4.97 -12.27
CA LEU A 128 10.37 6.35 -12.30
C LEU A 128 8.94 6.48 -12.85
N ALA A 129 8.62 5.79 -13.95
CA ALA A 129 7.29 5.86 -14.54
C ALA A 129 6.21 5.28 -13.61
N THR A 130 6.45 4.07 -13.08
CA THR A 130 5.55 3.40 -12.13
C THR A 130 5.49 4.14 -10.79
N GLY A 131 6.60 4.69 -10.30
CA GLY A 131 6.64 5.49 -9.09
C GLY A 131 5.87 6.81 -9.21
N ALA A 132 5.97 7.49 -10.36
CA ALA A 132 5.20 8.69 -10.65
C ALA A 132 3.70 8.39 -10.74
N TYR A 133 3.32 7.29 -11.39
CA TYR A 133 1.94 6.82 -11.40
C TYR A 133 1.42 6.53 -9.99
N ASN A 134 2.19 5.79 -9.17
CA ASN A 134 1.81 5.50 -7.79
C ASN A 134 1.67 6.76 -6.95
N ALA A 135 2.57 7.74 -7.11
CA ALA A 135 2.47 9.02 -6.41
C ALA A 135 1.22 9.80 -6.84
N TRP A 136 0.90 9.83 -8.14
CA TRP A 136 -0.31 10.47 -8.66
C TRP A 136 -1.58 9.78 -8.14
N VAL A 137 -1.60 8.45 -8.12
CA VAL A 137 -2.75 7.71 -7.60
C VAL A 137 -2.89 7.89 -6.10
N GLN A 138 -1.81 7.94 -5.31
CA GLN A 138 -1.91 7.93 -3.84
C GLN A 138 -2.01 9.32 -3.21
N LEU A 139 -1.56 10.38 -3.91
CA LEU A 139 -1.58 11.76 -3.42
C LEU A 139 -2.63 12.61 -4.17
N PRO A 140 -3.76 12.95 -3.52
CA PRO A 140 -4.82 13.75 -4.15
C PRO A 140 -4.45 15.23 -4.32
N ALA A 141 -3.50 15.75 -3.51
CA ALA A 141 -3.03 17.12 -3.60
C ALA A 141 -1.52 17.22 -3.31
N LEU A 142 -0.82 18.16 -3.94
CA LEU A 142 0.61 18.39 -3.69
C LEU A 142 0.90 18.84 -2.25
N SER A 143 -0.07 19.47 -1.58
CA SER A 143 0.06 19.85 -0.17
C SER A 143 0.28 18.64 0.74
N ALA A 144 -0.22 17.46 0.35
CA ALA A 144 -0.07 16.23 1.12
C ALA A 144 1.38 15.82 1.32
N PHE A 145 2.33 16.27 0.47
CA PHE A 145 3.76 15.99 0.63
C PHE A 145 4.35 16.51 1.95
N TRP A 146 3.84 17.63 2.47
CA TRP A 146 4.39 18.26 3.68
C TRP A 146 3.42 18.26 4.85
N THR A 147 2.12 18.12 4.60
CA THR A 147 1.10 18.09 5.66
C THR A 147 0.87 16.69 6.25
N THR A 148 1.20 15.61 5.53
CA THR A 148 0.97 14.23 5.98
C THR A 148 2.29 13.51 6.28
N ASP A 149 2.28 12.59 7.26
CA ASP A 149 3.46 11.77 7.58
C ASP A 149 3.83 10.84 6.42
N TYR A 150 2.83 10.29 5.72
CA TYR A 150 3.01 9.55 4.47
C TYR A 150 3.79 10.39 3.44
N GLY A 151 3.37 11.63 3.22
CA GLY A 151 3.99 12.54 2.27
C GLY A 151 5.44 12.89 2.63
N ARG A 152 5.73 13.06 3.93
CA ARG A 152 7.08 13.34 4.43
C ARG A 152 8.03 12.17 4.19
N VAL A 153 7.59 10.94 4.49
CA VAL A 153 8.39 9.73 4.22
C VAL A 153 8.61 9.54 2.71
N LEU A 154 7.58 9.79 1.90
CA LEU A 154 7.71 9.76 0.44
C LEU A 154 8.72 10.81 -0.06
N ALA A 155 8.71 12.03 0.48
CA ALA A 155 9.67 13.06 0.12
C ALA A 155 11.11 12.63 0.43
N VAL A 156 11.37 12.02 1.59
CA VAL A 156 12.68 11.43 1.93
C VAL A 156 13.08 10.36 0.93
N LYS A 157 12.15 9.45 0.57
CA LYS A 157 12.38 8.42 -0.45
C LYS A 157 12.77 9.03 -1.80
N LEU A 158 12.05 10.07 -2.25
CA LEU A 158 12.32 10.76 -3.52
C LEU A 158 13.68 11.46 -3.51
N LEU A 159 14.06 12.11 -2.41
CA LEU A 159 15.38 12.71 -2.25
C LEU A 159 16.50 11.66 -2.30
N ALA A 160 16.32 10.52 -1.62
CA ALA A 160 17.28 9.42 -1.63
C ALA A 160 17.43 8.79 -3.03
N VAL A 161 16.32 8.60 -3.75
CA VAL A 161 16.33 8.15 -5.15
C VAL A 161 17.02 9.18 -6.06
N GLY A 162 16.74 10.48 -5.88
CA GLY A 162 17.43 11.55 -6.60
C GLY A 162 18.94 11.53 -6.37
N ALA A 163 19.38 11.35 -5.13
CA ALA A 163 20.80 11.19 -4.79
C ALA A 163 21.41 9.95 -5.46
N LEU A 164 20.72 8.80 -5.44
CA LEU A 164 21.14 7.59 -6.15
C LEU A 164 21.29 7.82 -7.66
N MET A 165 20.36 8.55 -8.27
CA MET A 165 20.42 8.88 -9.69
C MET A 165 21.63 9.76 -10.01
N VAL A 166 21.93 10.75 -9.18
CA VAL A 166 23.12 11.60 -9.34
C VAL A 166 24.40 10.78 -9.19
N LEU A 167 24.51 9.96 -8.14
CA LEU A 167 25.68 9.08 -7.95
C LEU A 167 25.85 8.09 -9.09
N GLY A 168 24.76 7.43 -9.51
CA GLY A 168 24.77 6.50 -10.63
C GLY A 168 25.13 7.18 -11.96
N ALA A 169 24.68 8.42 -12.19
CA ALA A 169 25.07 9.21 -13.35
C ALA A 169 26.56 9.59 -13.30
N LEU A 170 27.08 10.02 -12.14
CA LEU A 170 28.50 10.31 -11.96
C LEU A 170 29.37 9.06 -12.18
N ASN A 171 28.95 7.90 -11.67
CA ASN A 171 29.62 6.63 -11.87
C ASN A 171 29.63 6.23 -13.36
N ARG A 172 28.46 6.30 -14.02
CA ARG A 172 28.29 5.96 -15.44
C ARG A 172 29.05 6.89 -16.38
N TYR A 173 28.87 8.20 -16.24
CA TYR A 173 29.41 9.19 -17.17
C TYR A 173 30.81 9.68 -16.79
N GLY A 174 31.27 9.41 -15.57
CA GLY A 174 32.63 9.66 -15.11
C GLY A 174 33.54 8.43 -15.22
N ILE A 175 33.31 7.43 -14.37
CA ILE A 175 34.21 6.27 -14.16
C ILE A 175 34.13 5.29 -15.33
N VAL A 176 32.92 4.82 -15.67
CA VAL A 176 32.72 3.84 -16.76
C VAL A 176 33.07 4.45 -18.11
N ALA A 177 32.69 5.71 -18.36
CA ALA A 177 33.06 6.42 -19.59
C ALA A 177 34.58 6.65 -19.70
N TYR A 178 35.31 6.82 -18.60
CA TYR A 178 36.77 6.92 -18.62
C TYR A 178 37.44 5.60 -19.01
N LEU A 179 36.92 4.46 -18.53
CA LEU A 179 37.40 3.13 -18.89
C LEU A 179 37.06 2.79 -20.36
N ASP A 180 35.87 3.16 -20.85
CA ASP A 180 35.39 2.87 -22.21
C ASP A 180 35.96 3.84 -23.28
N ALA A 181 36.31 5.09 -22.91
CA ALA A 181 36.93 6.06 -23.82
C ALA A 181 38.34 5.67 -24.30
N ARG A 182 39.00 4.72 -23.63
CA ARG A 182 40.23 4.09 -24.12
C ARG A 182 39.98 3.09 -25.26
N ARG A 183 38.74 2.61 -25.45
CA ARG A 183 38.35 1.59 -26.44
C ARG A 183 37.54 2.11 -27.62
N ARG A 184 36.69 3.15 -27.45
CA ARG A 184 35.79 3.61 -28.52
C ARG A 184 36.30 4.86 -29.27
N ARG A 185 36.42 4.76 -30.61
CA ARG A 185 36.52 5.89 -31.55
C ARG A 185 35.16 6.08 -32.26
N GLY A 186 34.50 7.23 -32.10
CA GLY A 186 33.21 7.53 -32.77
C GLY A 186 32.38 8.69 -32.18
N ARG A 187 31.23 9.04 -32.79
CA ARG A 187 30.34 10.15 -32.36
C ARG A 187 29.81 9.98 -30.92
N GLY A 188 29.50 8.76 -30.48
CA GLY A 188 29.10 8.47 -29.10
C GLY A 188 30.18 8.77 -28.06
N ALA A 189 31.45 8.61 -28.41
CA ALA A 189 32.59 8.98 -27.55
C ALA A 189 32.75 10.51 -27.38
N ARG A 190 32.26 11.31 -28.35
CA ARG A 190 32.24 12.78 -28.26
C ARG A 190 31.11 13.28 -27.36
N LEU A 191 29.92 12.68 -27.46
CA LEU A 191 28.80 12.99 -26.55
C LEU A 191 29.12 12.62 -25.10
N LEU A 192 29.70 11.44 -24.86
CA LEU A 192 30.16 11.03 -23.53
C LEU A 192 31.25 11.94 -22.97
N ARG A 193 32.20 12.42 -23.81
CA ARG A 193 33.21 13.41 -23.39
C ARG A 193 32.59 14.74 -23.01
N ARG A 194 31.60 15.23 -23.74
CA ARG A 194 30.89 16.48 -23.44
C ARG A 194 30.09 16.36 -22.14
N ALA A 195 29.30 15.30 -21.98
CA ALA A 195 28.57 15.02 -20.75
C ALA A 195 29.51 14.91 -19.53
N ARG A 196 30.65 14.24 -19.68
CA ARG A 196 31.70 14.15 -18.66
C ARG A 196 32.29 15.51 -18.28
N LEU A 197 32.57 16.37 -19.27
CA LEU A 197 33.09 17.72 -19.02
C LEU A 197 32.09 18.57 -18.24
N VAL A 198 30.81 18.48 -18.58
CA VAL A 198 29.73 19.20 -17.92
C VAL A 198 29.50 18.70 -16.48
N LEU A 199 29.53 17.38 -16.26
CA LEU A 199 29.18 16.79 -14.96
C LEU A 199 30.36 16.65 -13.99
N VAL A 200 31.59 16.46 -14.47
CA VAL A 200 32.72 15.95 -13.66
C VAL A 200 34.00 16.79 -13.78
N GLY A 201 34.08 17.71 -14.76
CA GLY A 201 35.23 18.61 -14.96
C GLY A 201 36.52 17.95 -15.50
N PRO A 202 37.63 18.70 -15.64
CA PRO A 202 38.86 18.24 -16.27
C PRO A 202 39.59 17.14 -15.48
N SER A 203 40.01 16.11 -16.20
CA SER A 203 40.35 14.75 -15.72
C SER A 203 41.64 14.54 -14.90
N ALA A 204 42.33 15.59 -14.45
CA ALA A 204 43.65 15.45 -13.84
C ALA A 204 43.60 14.93 -12.37
N HIS A 205 42.55 15.28 -11.62
CA HIS A 205 42.46 14.95 -10.18
C HIS A 205 42.02 13.50 -9.88
N TRP A 206 41.36 12.81 -10.83
CA TRP A 206 40.70 11.52 -10.57
C TRP A 206 41.65 10.31 -10.48
N ARG A 207 42.86 10.37 -11.07
CA ARG A 207 43.77 9.20 -11.22
C ARG A 207 44.34 8.65 -9.91
N ARG A 208 44.54 9.47 -8.88
CA ARG A 208 45.27 9.07 -7.65
C ARG A 208 44.39 8.48 -6.54
N ARG A 209 43.05 8.55 -6.63
CA ARG A 209 42.14 8.13 -5.55
C ARG A 209 41.01 7.20 -6.03
N LEU A 210 41.12 6.64 -7.23
CA LEU A 210 40.07 5.88 -7.91
C LEU A 210 39.56 4.65 -7.13
N PRO A 211 40.43 3.77 -6.57
CA PRO A 211 39.97 2.58 -5.85
C PRO A 211 39.23 2.91 -4.54
N ALA A 212 39.82 3.79 -3.71
CA ALA A 212 39.24 4.20 -2.43
C ALA A 212 37.93 5.00 -2.61
N ARG A 213 37.84 5.84 -3.65
CA ARG A 213 36.60 6.57 -3.97
C ARG A 213 35.54 5.65 -4.57
N PHE A 214 35.92 4.67 -5.39
CA PHE A 214 34.96 3.71 -5.97
C PHE A 214 34.30 2.85 -4.88
N ALA A 215 35.06 2.36 -3.91
CA ALA A 215 34.51 1.67 -2.74
C ALA A 215 33.59 2.59 -1.92
N ALA A 216 33.98 3.83 -1.67
CA ALA A 216 33.14 4.81 -0.98
C ALA A 216 31.84 5.14 -1.73
N TYR A 217 31.88 5.23 -3.07
CA TYR A 217 30.69 5.42 -3.90
C TYR A 217 29.75 4.21 -3.83
N LEU A 218 30.29 2.99 -3.92
CA LEU A 218 29.51 1.76 -3.76
C LEU A 218 28.85 1.66 -2.38
N VAL A 219 29.57 2.02 -1.32
CA VAL A 219 29.01 2.06 0.05
C VAL A 219 27.92 3.12 0.17
N ALA A 220 28.12 4.31 -0.41
CA ALA A 220 27.10 5.36 -0.42
C ALA A 220 25.85 4.96 -1.22
N GLU A 221 26.02 4.33 -2.39
CA GLU A 221 24.93 3.78 -3.19
C GLU A 221 24.17 2.69 -2.41
N ALA A 222 24.88 1.78 -1.72
CA ALA A 222 24.25 0.75 -0.91
C ALA A 222 23.47 1.33 0.29
N ALA A 223 24.05 2.32 0.98
CA ALA A 223 23.40 2.99 2.10
C ALA A 223 22.12 3.72 1.67
N LEU A 224 22.17 4.46 0.54
CA LEU A 224 20.99 5.12 0.00
C LEU A 224 19.92 4.12 -0.47
N ALA A 225 20.33 2.99 -1.07
CA ALA A 225 19.39 1.93 -1.42
C ALA A 225 18.68 1.37 -0.18
N LEU A 226 19.40 1.15 0.93
CA LEU A 226 18.82 0.74 2.21
C LEU A 226 17.83 1.78 2.75
N VAL A 227 18.14 3.08 2.66
CA VAL A 227 17.21 4.16 3.04
C VAL A 227 15.94 4.09 2.19
N VAL A 228 16.06 3.93 0.87
CA VAL A 228 14.90 3.79 -0.03
C VAL A 228 14.05 2.57 0.34
N PHE A 229 14.66 1.43 0.67
CA PHE A 229 13.94 0.24 1.12
C PHE A 229 13.27 0.44 2.47
N ALA A 230 13.93 1.08 3.44
CA ALA A 230 13.34 1.41 4.74
C ALA A 230 12.13 2.33 4.59
N CYS A 231 12.23 3.40 3.79
CA CYS A 231 11.09 4.25 3.47
C CYS A 231 9.98 3.47 2.77
N THR A 232 10.31 2.51 1.91
CA THR A 232 9.31 1.67 1.23
C THR A 232 8.57 0.76 2.21
N ALA A 233 9.26 0.19 3.19
CA ALA A 233 8.63 -0.61 4.25
C ALA A 233 7.67 0.24 5.08
N VAL A 234 8.11 1.42 5.54
CA VAL A 234 7.26 2.35 6.30
C VAL A 234 6.03 2.79 5.48
N LEU A 235 6.23 3.12 4.20
CA LEU A 235 5.12 3.50 3.32
C LEU A 235 4.14 2.35 3.07
N GLY A 236 4.62 1.10 3.06
CA GLY A 236 3.80 -0.09 2.90
C GLY A 236 2.93 -0.41 4.11
N GLU A 237 3.35 0.02 5.31
CA GLU A 237 2.58 -0.14 6.55
C GLU A 237 1.64 1.06 6.82
N SER A 238 1.87 2.19 6.15
CA SER A 238 1.06 3.40 6.30
C SER A 238 -0.11 3.47 5.33
N THR A 239 -1.28 3.90 5.80
CA THR A 239 -2.45 4.13 4.94
C THR A 239 -2.24 5.37 4.05
N PRO A 240 -2.31 5.26 2.71
CA PRO A 240 -2.12 6.40 1.82
C PRO A 240 -3.20 7.48 2.02
N PRO A 241 -2.90 8.78 1.80
CA PRO A 241 -3.85 9.87 2.01
C PRO A 241 -5.17 9.72 1.26
N ARG A 242 -5.18 9.15 0.04
CA ARG A 242 -6.41 8.88 -0.70
C ARG A 242 -7.34 7.88 0.01
N HIS A 243 -6.78 6.87 0.68
CA HIS A 243 -7.56 5.91 1.47
C HIS A 243 -7.96 6.50 2.83
N ALA A 244 -7.12 7.34 3.41
CA ALA A 244 -7.48 8.11 4.61
C ALA A 244 -8.66 9.06 4.35
N GLN A 245 -8.74 9.68 3.17
CA GLN A 245 -9.89 10.51 2.77
C GLN A 245 -11.20 9.72 2.60
N HIS A 246 -11.12 8.40 2.36
CA HIS A 246 -12.30 7.54 2.37
C HIS A 246 -12.73 7.13 3.79
N LEU A 247 -11.78 7.04 4.73
CA LEU A 247 -12.09 6.88 6.16
C LEU A 247 -12.66 8.16 6.78
N ASP A 248 -12.26 9.32 6.24
CA ASP A 248 -12.89 10.61 6.44
C ASP A 248 -14.17 10.69 5.59
N HIS A 249 -15.05 9.68 5.73
CA HIS A 249 -16.47 9.89 5.50
C HIS A 249 -16.81 11.10 6.33
N ARG A 250 -16.91 12.24 5.63
CA ARG A 250 -17.24 13.56 6.16
C ARG A 250 -17.99 13.32 7.45
N HIS A 251 -17.37 13.65 8.58
CA HIS A 251 -18.15 14.12 9.69
C HIS A 251 -18.96 15.27 9.08
N VAL A 252 -20.13 14.96 8.54
CA VAL A 252 -21.15 15.95 8.37
C VAL A 252 -21.47 16.24 9.81
N GLU A 253 -20.74 17.22 10.33
CA GLU A 253 -20.85 17.68 11.69
C GLU A 253 -22.33 17.93 11.88
N GLU A 254 -22.98 17.07 12.68
CA GLU A 254 -24.41 17.13 12.88
C GLU A 254 -24.70 18.57 13.30
N PRO A 255 -25.50 19.33 12.53
CA PRO A 255 -25.64 20.76 12.79
C PRO A 255 -26.07 20.95 14.24
N SER A 256 -25.21 21.60 15.03
CA SER A 256 -25.32 21.68 16.49
C SER A 256 -26.40 22.66 16.95
N GLY A 257 -27.38 22.96 16.09
CA GLY A 257 -28.42 23.94 16.33
C GLY A 257 -29.40 24.10 15.17
N PRO A 258 -30.49 24.83 15.39
CA PRO A 258 -31.52 25.03 14.37
C PRO A 258 -30.96 25.81 13.16
N VAL A 259 -31.15 25.27 11.96
CA VAL A 259 -30.87 25.99 10.71
C VAL A 259 -31.87 27.12 10.57
N ARG A 260 -31.41 28.37 10.68
CA ARG A 260 -32.22 29.56 10.46
C ARG A 260 -32.12 29.96 8.99
N THR A 261 -33.24 29.96 8.28
CA THR A 261 -33.32 30.38 6.87
C THR A 261 -34.57 31.22 6.64
N THR A 262 -34.55 32.10 5.63
CA THR A 262 -35.74 32.83 5.19
C THR A 262 -36.54 31.99 4.21
N MET A 263 -37.85 32.28 4.08
CA MET A 263 -38.69 31.59 3.09
C MET A 263 -38.20 31.80 1.65
N GLU A 264 -37.71 33.00 1.33
CA GLU A 264 -37.12 33.32 0.03
C GLU A 264 -35.88 32.46 -0.25
N ALA A 265 -34.94 32.38 0.71
CA ALA A 265 -33.74 31.57 0.58
C ALA A 265 -34.06 30.06 0.47
N LEU A 266 -35.10 29.59 1.17
CA LEU A 266 -35.55 28.21 1.10
C LEU A 266 -36.16 27.87 -0.28
N HIS A 267 -36.97 28.76 -0.85
CA HIS A 267 -37.48 28.57 -2.21
C HIS A 267 -36.36 28.59 -3.25
N ALA A 268 -35.38 29.49 -3.09
CA ALA A 268 -34.20 29.54 -3.96
C ALA A 268 -33.36 28.26 -3.89
N SER A 269 -33.38 27.53 -2.77
CA SER A 269 -32.69 26.24 -2.61
C SER A 269 -33.56 25.02 -2.96
N GLY A 270 -34.70 25.22 -3.61
CA GLY A 270 -35.58 24.11 -4.01
C GLY A 270 -36.42 23.52 -2.87
N GLY A 271 -36.64 24.28 -1.79
CA GLY A 271 -37.50 23.90 -0.67
C GLY A 271 -36.80 23.14 0.45
N VAL A 272 -35.51 22.81 0.31
CA VAL A 272 -34.70 22.13 1.33
C VAL A 272 -33.46 22.97 1.61
N PRO A 273 -33.10 23.23 2.88
CA PRO A 273 -31.88 23.97 3.18
C PRO A 273 -30.64 23.28 2.60
N PRO A 274 -29.66 24.02 2.04
CA PRO A 274 -28.41 23.43 1.60
C PRO A 274 -27.70 22.69 2.74
N GLY A 275 -27.31 21.43 2.51
CA GLY A 275 -26.64 20.61 3.53
C GLY A 275 -27.58 20.05 4.61
N TRP A 276 -28.90 20.09 4.38
CA TRP A 276 -29.86 19.46 5.29
C TRP A 276 -29.60 17.96 5.43
N LEU A 277 -29.59 17.51 6.69
CA LEU A 277 -29.64 16.11 7.08
C LEU A 277 -30.78 15.90 8.06
N PHE A 278 -31.43 14.74 7.99
CA PHE A 278 -32.37 14.32 9.01
C PHE A 278 -31.63 14.13 10.34
N THR A 279 -31.93 14.97 11.32
CA THR A 279 -31.35 14.93 12.67
C THR A 279 -32.48 14.66 13.67
N PRO A 280 -32.61 13.44 14.21
CA PRO A 280 -33.60 13.15 15.24
C PRO A 280 -33.27 13.86 16.56
N PRO A 281 -34.23 13.99 17.49
CA PRO A 281 -33.93 14.46 18.84
C PRO A 281 -32.92 13.55 19.55
N THR A 282 -32.28 14.07 20.60
CA THR A 282 -31.32 13.30 21.40
C THR A 282 -31.98 12.08 22.05
N GLY A 283 -31.40 10.90 21.83
CA GLY A 283 -31.84 9.63 22.43
C GLY A 283 -31.21 9.35 23.80
N ASP A 284 -31.76 8.35 24.49
CA ASP A 284 -31.29 7.84 25.78
C ASP A 284 -30.65 6.45 25.61
N ALA A 285 -29.34 6.38 25.84
CA ALA A 285 -28.55 5.16 25.70
C ALA A 285 -29.01 4.03 26.65
N ALA A 286 -29.52 4.33 27.84
CA ALA A 286 -29.98 3.30 28.77
C ALA A 286 -31.28 2.64 28.29
N ARG A 287 -32.20 3.45 27.72
CA ARG A 287 -33.39 2.92 27.05
C ARG A 287 -33.01 2.16 25.77
N GLY A 288 -32.05 2.67 25.00
CA GLY A 288 -31.52 2.01 23.81
C GLY A 288 -30.93 0.62 24.10
N ARG A 289 -30.17 0.49 25.19
CA ARG A 289 -29.67 -0.81 25.67
C ARG A 289 -30.81 -1.78 25.98
N THR A 290 -31.90 -1.27 26.55
CA THR A 290 -33.10 -2.08 26.84
C THR A 290 -33.77 -2.55 25.55
N VAL A 291 -33.87 -1.68 24.54
CA VAL A 291 -34.36 -2.03 23.19
C VAL A 291 -33.49 -3.09 22.54
N PHE A 292 -32.16 -2.94 22.60
CA PHE A 292 -31.18 -3.90 22.07
C PHE A 292 -31.39 -5.31 22.66
N GLY A 293 -31.64 -5.39 23.96
CA GLY A 293 -31.99 -6.64 24.64
C GLY A 293 -33.36 -7.19 24.23
N ARG A 294 -34.39 -6.32 24.21
CA ARG A 294 -35.77 -6.70 23.88
C ARG A 294 -35.90 -7.26 22.46
N LEU A 295 -35.22 -6.65 21.49
CA LEU A 295 -35.20 -7.11 20.10
C LEU A 295 -34.18 -8.23 19.84
N GLN A 296 -33.47 -8.67 20.88
CA GLN A 296 -32.48 -9.72 20.81
C GLN A 296 -31.39 -9.47 19.76
N CYS A 297 -30.95 -8.21 19.62
CA CYS A 297 -29.85 -7.85 18.71
C CYS A 297 -28.56 -8.62 19.07
N TYR A 298 -28.40 -8.99 20.35
CA TYR A 298 -27.32 -9.83 20.85
C TYR A 298 -27.28 -11.24 20.25
N ALA A 299 -28.37 -11.72 19.63
CA ALA A 299 -28.39 -13.02 18.97
C ALA A 299 -27.40 -13.11 17.81
N CYS A 300 -27.08 -11.98 17.18
CA CYS A 300 -26.09 -11.89 16.09
C CYS A 300 -24.88 -11.04 16.46
N HIS A 301 -25.04 -10.01 17.29
CA HIS A 301 -23.98 -9.04 17.59
C HIS A 301 -23.44 -9.21 19.00
N ALA A 302 -22.13 -9.40 19.13
CA ALA A 302 -21.45 -9.29 20.42
C ALA A 302 -21.07 -7.84 20.73
N ILE A 303 -21.05 -7.52 22.04
CA ILE A 303 -20.56 -6.26 22.60
C ILE A 303 -19.68 -6.61 23.81
N ALA A 304 -18.42 -6.18 23.80
CA ALA A 304 -17.49 -6.42 24.90
C ALA A 304 -17.90 -5.63 26.16
N GLY A 305 -17.84 -6.30 27.31
CA GLY A 305 -18.21 -5.69 28.60
C GLY A 305 -19.71 -5.71 28.91
N GLU A 306 -20.55 -6.10 27.94
CA GLU A 306 -21.99 -6.23 28.13
C GLU A 306 -22.43 -7.62 28.58
N SER A 307 -23.52 -7.67 29.36
CA SER A 307 -24.03 -8.89 29.99
C SER A 307 -25.13 -9.59 29.18
N PHE A 308 -24.94 -9.74 27.87
CA PHE A 308 -25.89 -10.46 27.00
C PHE A 308 -25.42 -11.91 26.73
N PRO A 309 -26.34 -12.84 26.39
CA PRO A 309 -25.97 -14.17 25.92
C PRO A 309 -25.03 -14.09 24.70
N PRO A 310 -24.12 -15.06 24.54
CA PRO A 310 -23.22 -15.09 23.37
C PRO A 310 -24.03 -15.23 22.07
N PRO A 311 -23.61 -14.57 20.97
CA PRO A 311 -24.33 -14.61 19.71
C PRO A 311 -24.30 -16.01 19.09
N THR A 312 -25.42 -16.39 18.48
CA THR A 312 -25.60 -17.64 17.74
C THR A 312 -25.68 -17.43 16.23
N GLY A 313 -26.01 -16.20 15.80
CA GLY A 313 -26.07 -15.77 14.40
C GLY A 313 -24.78 -15.07 13.95
N ALA A 314 -24.71 -14.79 12.65
CA ALA A 314 -23.59 -14.09 12.03
C ALA A 314 -23.85 -12.59 12.01
N GLY A 315 -23.17 -11.85 12.89
CA GLY A 315 -23.12 -10.39 12.90
C GLY A 315 -21.74 -9.90 13.32
N PRO A 316 -21.28 -8.73 12.82
CA PRO A 316 -20.05 -8.12 13.30
C PRO A 316 -20.17 -7.73 14.77
N GLU A 317 -19.02 -7.69 15.45
CA GLU A 317 -18.88 -7.20 16.82
C GLU A 317 -19.06 -5.68 16.84
N LEU A 318 -19.80 -5.15 17.83
CA LEU A 318 -20.25 -3.74 17.86
C LEU A 318 -19.52 -2.85 18.88
N THR A 319 -18.49 -3.35 19.57
CA THR A 319 -17.71 -2.53 20.51
C THR A 319 -16.98 -1.41 19.77
N GLY A 320 -17.06 -0.18 20.28
CA GLY A 320 -16.43 1.00 19.64
C GLY A 320 -17.13 1.48 18.36
N MET A 321 -18.28 0.90 17.99
CA MET A 321 -18.93 1.22 16.72
C MET A 321 -19.39 2.69 16.64
N GLY A 322 -19.61 3.33 17.80
CA GLY A 322 -20.01 4.73 17.89
C GLY A 322 -18.96 5.72 17.39
N GLU A 323 -17.67 5.39 17.49
CA GLU A 323 -16.58 6.23 16.98
C GLU A 323 -16.35 6.05 15.48
N HIS A 324 -16.85 4.95 14.91
CA HIS A 324 -16.56 4.56 13.53
C HIS A 324 -17.67 4.93 12.55
N HIS A 325 -18.91 5.14 13.01
CA HIS A 325 -20.06 5.34 12.14
C HIS A 325 -20.97 6.50 12.58
N PRO A 326 -21.48 7.31 11.63
CA PRO A 326 -22.42 8.38 11.94
C PRO A 326 -23.79 7.81 12.34
N ALA A 327 -24.55 8.57 13.14
CA ALA A 327 -25.86 8.16 13.65
C ALA A 327 -26.84 7.73 12.55
N GLY A 328 -26.87 8.48 11.44
CA GLY A 328 -27.74 8.18 10.29
C GLY A 328 -27.43 6.83 9.64
N TYR A 329 -26.15 6.44 9.59
CA TYR A 329 -25.75 5.15 9.02
C TYR A 329 -26.17 3.99 9.92
N LEU A 330 -26.05 4.14 11.25
CA LEU A 330 -26.55 3.16 12.21
C LEU A 330 -28.07 3.01 12.11
N ALA A 331 -28.80 4.13 11.99
CA ALA A 331 -30.25 4.13 11.83
C ALA A 331 -30.70 3.44 10.52
N GLU A 332 -30.05 3.77 9.39
CA GLU A 332 -30.34 3.13 8.09
C GLU A 332 -30.05 1.64 8.13
N SER A 333 -28.93 1.23 8.74
CA SER A 333 -28.55 -0.18 8.86
C SER A 333 -29.60 -1.01 9.61
N ILE A 334 -30.33 -0.40 10.56
CA ILE A 334 -31.41 -1.04 11.31
C ILE A 334 -32.73 -1.05 10.54
N LEU A 335 -33.11 0.07 9.90
CA LEU A 335 -34.39 0.22 9.19
C LEU A 335 -34.38 -0.38 7.78
N ASN A 336 -33.22 -0.42 7.14
CA ASN A 336 -33.01 -0.90 5.78
C ASN A 336 -31.68 -1.66 5.69
N PRO A 337 -31.59 -2.87 6.29
CA PRO A 337 -30.36 -3.67 6.30
C PRO A 337 -29.91 -4.12 4.89
N ASN A 338 -30.71 -3.86 3.85
CA ASN A 338 -30.38 -4.14 2.46
C ASN A 338 -29.89 -2.90 1.69
N ALA A 339 -29.80 -1.73 2.34
CA ALA A 339 -29.21 -0.53 1.74
C ALA A 339 -27.72 -0.72 1.44
N VAL A 340 -27.02 -1.38 2.38
CA VAL A 340 -25.60 -1.70 2.28
C VAL A 340 -25.40 -3.13 2.79
N ILE A 341 -24.90 -4.01 1.92
CA ILE A 341 -24.68 -5.42 2.23
C ILE A 341 -23.18 -5.69 2.19
N VAL A 342 -22.62 -6.16 3.31
CA VAL A 342 -21.21 -6.52 3.42
C VAL A 342 -20.97 -7.89 2.81
N GLU A 343 -20.04 -8.00 1.88
CA GLU A 343 -19.60 -9.30 1.37
C GLU A 343 -18.83 -10.06 2.44
N GLY A 344 -19.36 -11.21 2.87
CA GLY A 344 -18.72 -12.04 3.88
C GLY A 344 -19.55 -13.27 4.25
N PRO A 345 -18.92 -14.29 4.84
CA PRO A 345 -19.61 -15.52 5.20
C PRO A 345 -20.68 -15.27 6.27
N GLY A 346 -21.94 -15.53 5.94
CA GLY A 346 -23.07 -15.48 6.88
C GLY A 346 -23.79 -14.13 6.98
N TYR A 347 -23.31 -13.07 6.34
CA TYR A 347 -23.99 -11.78 6.34
C TYR A 347 -25.14 -11.69 5.33
N SER A 348 -25.08 -12.48 4.27
CA SER A 348 -26.11 -12.54 3.23
C SER A 348 -26.74 -13.92 3.10
N GLY A 349 -28.05 -13.95 2.92
CA GLY A 349 -28.81 -15.16 2.61
C GLY A 349 -28.60 -15.65 1.17
N PRO A 350 -29.14 -16.83 0.82
CA PRO A 350 -29.06 -17.40 -0.53
C PRO A 350 -29.70 -16.53 -1.63
N ASP A 351 -30.59 -15.61 -1.25
CA ASP A 351 -31.25 -14.63 -2.10
C ASP A 351 -30.43 -13.35 -2.30
N GLY A 352 -29.23 -13.28 -1.72
CA GLY A 352 -28.34 -12.12 -1.78
C GLY A 352 -28.75 -10.97 -0.86
N ARG A 353 -29.75 -11.15 0.01
CA ARG A 353 -30.22 -10.13 0.96
C ARG A 353 -29.51 -10.27 2.30
N SER A 354 -29.50 -9.20 3.09
CA SER A 354 -28.95 -9.23 4.45
C SER A 354 -29.68 -10.25 5.33
N THR A 355 -28.92 -10.98 6.15
CA THR A 355 -29.47 -11.92 7.15
C THR A 355 -30.03 -11.17 8.37
N MET A 356 -29.70 -9.89 8.53
CA MET A 356 -30.30 -9.04 9.56
C MET A 356 -31.80 -8.87 9.26
N PRO A 357 -32.69 -9.19 10.22
CA PRO A 357 -34.12 -9.00 10.05
C PRO A 357 -34.49 -7.54 9.82
N ASP A 358 -35.64 -7.34 9.16
CA ASP A 358 -36.27 -6.03 9.06
C ASP A 358 -37.03 -5.71 10.36
N TYR A 359 -36.72 -4.58 10.98
CA TYR A 359 -37.31 -4.16 12.25
C TYR A 359 -38.32 -3.01 12.12
N ARG A 360 -38.69 -2.60 10.89
CA ARG A 360 -39.59 -1.45 10.67
C ARG A 360 -40.93 -1.54 11.41
N ASP A 361 -41.48 -2.74 11.53
CA ASP A 361 -42.76 -2.98 12.23
C ASP A 361 -42.58 -3.30 13.73
N ALA A 362 -41.33 -3.48 14.19
CA ALA A 362 -40.99 -3.85 15.58
C ALA A 362 -40.41 -2.69 16.40
N LEU A 363 -40.01 -1.60 15.73
CA LEU A 363 -39.42 -0.40 16.33
C LEU A 363 -40.39 0.78 16.24
N SER A 364 -40.64 1.44 17.37
CA SER A 364 -41.13 2.81 17.32
C SER A 364 -40.00 3.77 16.91
N VAL A 365 -40.36 4.98 16.46
CA VAL A 365 -39.37 6.03 16.18
C VAL A 365 -38.52 6.34 17.42
N ALA A 366 -39.13 6.33 18.62
CA ALA A 366 -38.41 6.53 19.87
C ALA A 366 -37.43 5.38 20.17
N ASP A 367 -37.84 4.12 19.96
CA ASP A 367 -36.96 2.97 20.13
C ASP A 367 -35.72 3.07 19.23
N LEU A 368 -35.90 3.46 17.96
CA LEU A 368 -34.79 3.62 17.02
C LEU A 368 -33.81 4.71 17.48
N ILE A 369 -34.33 5.86 17.92
CA ILE A 369 -33.52 6.99 18.38
C ILE A 369 -32.70 6.60 19.61
N ASP A 370 -33.34 5.96 20.59
CA ASP A 370 -32.67 5.50 21.80
C ASP A 370 -31.66 4.38 21.49
N LEU A 371 -32.01 3.44 20.61
CA LEU A 371 -31.12 2.36 20.17
C LEU A 371 -29.86 2.89 19.47
N VAL A 372 -30.01 3.87 18.57
CA VAL A 372 -28.86 4.54 17.93
C VAL A 372 -28.02 5.29 18.96
N ALA A 373 -28.63 5.95 19.95
CA ALA A 373 -27.90 6.60 21.03
C ALA A 373 -27.08 5.61 21.86
N TYR A 374 -27.61 4.42 22.13
CA TYR A 374 -26.87 3.35 22.78
C TYR A 374 -25.67 2.89 21.93
N LEU A 375 -25.88 2.59 20.64
CA LEU A 375 -24.80 2.17 19.74
C LEU A 375 -23.71 3.23 19.58
N ARG A 376 -24.07 4.52 19.63
CA ARG A 376 -23.09 5.63 19.62
C ARG A 376 -22.27 5.73 20.90
N SER A 377 -22.72 5.14 22.00
CA SER A 377 -22.01 5.16 23.29
C SER A 377 -21.08 3.97 23.49
N LEU A 378 -21.08 3.00 22.56
CA LEU A 378 -20.29 1.76 22.62
C LEU A 378 -18.85 1.92 22.16
#